data_AF-A0AAE0AM12-F1
#
_entry.id   AF-A0AAE0AM12-F1
#
_cell.length_a   1.000
_cell.length_b   1.000
_cell.length_c   1.000
_cell.angle_alpha   90.00
_cell.angle_beta   90.00
_cell.angle_gamma   90.00
#
_symmetry.space_group_name_H-M   'P 1'
#
loop_
_entity.id
_entity.type
_entity.pdbx_description
1 polymer ?
#
loop_
_entity_poly.entity_id
_entity_poly.type
_entity_poly.pdbx_seq_one_letter_code
_entity_poly.pdbx_strand_id
1 'polypeptide(L)'
;MVDGQPLFLVIKLWLVLVPVIIYAVSKSKLVAAHDEQAKRKLQADTPSGFISIDCGATEGHRDGFTGLFYETDAGYVDTGRSQDIALLNL
;
A
#
# COMPACT_ATOMS: atom_id res chain seq x y z
N MET A 1 60.92 -16.73 -3.78
CA MET A 1 60.39 -17.00 -2.44
C MET A 1 59.30 -15.99 -2.20
N VAL A 2 58.06 -16.29 -2.63
CA VAL A 2 56.91 -15.49 -2.22
C VAL A 2 56.60 -15.98 -0.81
N ASP A 3 56.70 -15.09 0.17
CA ASP A 3 56.37 -15.40 1.55
C ASP A 3 54.93 -15.94 1.58
N GLY A 4 54.78 -17.26 1.70
CA GLY A 4 53.48 -17.94 1.68
C GLY A 4 52.70 -17.78 2.98
N GLN A 5 53.35 -17.25 4.03
CA GLN A 5 52.73 -16.92 5.30
C GLN A 5 51.65 -15.84 5.21
N PRO A 6 51.89 -14.64 4.64
CA PRO A 6 50.86 -13.62 4.51
C PRO A 6 49.69 -14.08 3.64
N LEU A 7 49.94 -14.77 2.53
CA LEU A 7 48.87 -15.24 1.63
C LEU A 7 47.96 -16.27 2.32
N PHE A 8 48.54 -17.23 3.05
CA PHE A 8 47.79 -18.23 3.81
C PHE A 8 46.95 -17.62 4.94
N LEU A 9 47.49 -16.59 5.60
CA LEU A 9 46.76 -15.84 6.64
C LEU A 9 45.60 -15.03 6.05
N VAL A 10 45.79 -14.39 4.90
CA VAL A 10 44.72 -13.65 4.20
C VAL A 10 43.62 -14.60 3.75
N ILE A 11 43.95 -15.76 3.17
CA ILE A 11 42.95 -16.75 2.75
C ILE A 11 42.14 -17.27 3.95
N LYS A 12 42.79 -17.59 5.07
CA LYS A 12 42.09 -18.01 6.29
C LYS A 12 41.19 -16.92 6.86
N LEU A 13 41.68 -15.68 6.88
CA LEU A 13 40.90 -14.53 7.35
C LEU A 13 39.65 -14.33 6.49
N TRP A 14 39.79 -14.46 5.17
CA TRP A 14 38.68 -14.30 4.22
C TRP A 14 37.65 -15.43 4.34
N LEU A 15 38.10 -16.69 4.50
CA LEU A 15 37.23 -17.85 4.72
C LEU A 15 36.38 -17.74 6.00
N VAL A 16 36.81 -16.96 6.99
CA VAL A 16 36.06 -16.71 8.23
C VAL A 16 35.17 -15.47 8.09
N LEU A 17 35.66 -14.38 7.49
CA LEU A 17 34.92 -13.13 7.37
C LEU A 17 33.70 -13.23 6.46
N VAL A 18 33.84 -13.88 5.30
CA VAL A 18 32.76 -14.01 4.31
C VAL A 18 31.51 -14.68 4.90
N PRO A 19 31.58 -15.87 5.53
CA PRO A 19 30.38 -16.50 6.10
C PRO A 19 29.77 -15.73 7.28
N VAL A 20 30.59 -15.01 8.07
CA VAL A 20 30.10 -14.16 9.17
C VAL A 20 29.27 -12.99 8.62
N ILE A 21 29.73 -12.36 7.55
CA ILE A 21 29.00 -11.26 6.89
C ILE A 21 27.69 -11.78 6.29
N ILE A 22 27.73 -12.91 5.59
CA ILE A 22 26.52 -13.52 5.00
C ILE A 22 25.49 -13.87 6.09
N TYR A 23 25.92 -14.42 7.23
CA TYR A 23 25.05 -14.73 8.35
C TYR A 23 24.40 -13.48 8.97
N ALA A 24 25.16 -12.38 9.10
CA ALA A 24 24.64 -11.12 9.63
C ALA A 24 23.61 -10.47 8.69
N VAL A 25 23.86 -10.48 7.37
CA VAL A 25 22.96 -9.89 6.38
C VAL A 25 21.69 -10.73 6.20
N SER A 26 21.79 -12.06 6.23
CA SER A 26 20.61 -12.94 6.10
C SER A 26 19.64 -12.86 7.28
N LYS A 27 20.08 -12.35 8.44
CA LYS A 27 19.22 -12.01 9.58
C LYS A 27 18.55 -10.63 9.47
N SER A 28 18.92 -9.83 8.48
CA SER A 28 18.32 -8.52 8.27
C SER A 28 16.94 -8.69 7.66
N LYS A 29 15.90 -8.49 8.49
CA LYS A 29 14.53 -8.35 8.01
C LYS A 29 14.46 -7.07 7.17
N LEU A 30 14.26 -7.22 5.86
CA LEU A 30 13.92 -6.09 5.00
C LEU A 30 12.53 -5.60 5.43
N VAL A 31 12.50 -4.46 6.13
CA VAL A 31 11.25 -3.71 6.31
C VAL A 31 10.92 -3.13 4.94
N ALA A 32 10.03 -3.81 4.22
CA ALA A 32 9.27 -3.14 3.18
C ALA A 32 8.45 -2.06 3.89
N ALA A 33 8.66 -0.80 3.54
CA ALA A 33 7.73 0.25 3.92
C ALA A 33 6.37 -0.16 3.35
N HIS A 34 5.49 -0.67 4.20
CA HIS A 34 4.09 -0.78 3.83
C HIS A 34 3.60 0.65 3.68
N ASP A 35 3.04 0.92 2.51
CA ASP A 35 2.32 2.13 2.19
C ASP A 35 1.11 2.24 3.14
N GLU A 36 1.36 2.78 4.33
CA GLU A 36 0.37 3.10 5.36
C GLU A 36 -0.55 4.27 4.93
N GLN A 37 -0.59 4.62 3.64
CA GLN A 37 -1.56 5.58 3.09
C GLN A 37 -2.72 4.88 2.36
N ALA A 38 -2.60 3.59 1.99
CA ALA A 38 -3.67 2.87 1.29
C ALA A 38 -4.68 2.17 2.21
N LYS A 39 -4.46 2.19 3.54
CA LYS A 39 -5.31 1.49 4.52
C LYS A 39 -6.05 2.45 5.47
N ARG A 40 -6.63 3.53 4.95
CA ARG A 40 -7.83 4.08 5.60
C ARG A 40 -8.99 3.13 5.29
N LYS A 41 -9.06 2.03 6.04
CA LYS A 41 -10.31 1.28 6.21
C LYS A 41 -11.29 2.25 6.84
N LEU A 42 -12.01 2.99 6.01
CA LEU A 42 -13.22 3.70 6.41
C LEU A 42 -14.10 2.62 7.06
N GLN A 43 -14.31 2.77 8.37
CA GLN A 43 -15.09 1.81 9.14
C GLN A 43 -16.46 1.69 8.50
N ALA A 44 -16.91 0.44 8.32
CA ALA A 44 -18.17 0.10 7.68
C ALA A 44 -19.41 0.57 8.47
N ASP A 45 -19.21 1.13 9.67
CA ASP A 45 -20.19 1.91 10.41
C ASP A 45 -19.66 3.33 10.53
N THR A 46 -20.30 4.25 9.81
CA THR A 46 -19.98 5.68 9.65
C THR A 46 -19.19 6.25 10.83
N PRO A 47 -17.84 6.30 10.77
CA PRO A 47 -17.08 7.08 11.72
C PRO A 47 -17.44 8.55 11.47
N SER A 48 -17.76 9.29 12.53
CA SER A 48 -18.34 10.63 12.57
C SER A 48 -17.46 11.75 11.95
N GLY A 49 -16.92 11.55 10.75
CA GLY A 49 -15.97 12.47 10.14
C GLY A 49 -15.73 12.34 8.64
N PHE A 50 -16.32 11.36 7.93
CA PHE A 50 -16.21 11.27 6.47
C PHE A 50 -17.53 10.85 5.84
N ILE A 51 -17.92 11.55 4.78
CA ILE A 51 -19.02 11.19 3.88
C ILE A 51 -18.42 10.68 2.57
N SER A 52 -18.99 9.60 2.04
CA SER A 52 -18.66 9.06 0.72
C SER A 52 -19.85 9.33 -0.19
N ILE A 53 -19.63 10.11 -1.24
CA ILE A 53 -20.68 10.52 -2.18
C ILE A 53 -20.41 9.84 -3.52
N ASP A 54 -21.40 9.15 -4.06
CA ASP A 54 -21.38 8.65 -5.44
C ASP A 54 -22.23 9.57 -6.33
N CYS A 55 -21.58 10.19 -7.32
CA CYS A 55 -22.21 11.14 -8.21
C CYS A 55 -22.91 10.41 -9.37
N GLY A 56 -24.21 10.63 -9.51
CA GLY A 56 -25.03 9.94 -10.52
C GLY A 56 -25.62 8.62 -10.05
N ALA A 57 -25.37 8.19 -8.81
CA ALA A 57 -26.14 7.14 -8.19
C ALA A 57 -27.57 7.62 -7.91
N THR A 58 -28.56 6.81 -8.24
CA THR A 58 -29.98 7.12 -7.96
C THR A 58 -30.37 6.81 -6.51
N GLU A 59 -29.62 5.94 -5.84
CA GLU A 59 -29.85 5.54 -4.46
C GLU A 59 -28.52 5.28 -3.73
N GLY A 60 -28.55 5.46 -2.40
CA GLY A 60 -27.40 5.14 -1.56
C GLY A 60 -27.20 3.64 -1.47
N HIS A 61 -25.95 3.18 -1.52
CA HIS A 61 -25.63 1.76 -1.56
C HIS A 61 -24.35 1.42 -0.77
N ARG A 62 -24.22 0.16 -0.39
CA ARG A 62 -23.01 -0.37 0.24
C ARG A 62 -22.20 -1.14 -0.79
N ASP A 63 -20.96 -0.74 -1.02
CA ASP A 63 -20.05 -1.51 -1.87
C ASP A 63 -19.62 -2.79 -1.16
N GLY A 64 -19.86 -3.93 -1.81
CA GLY A 64 -19.53 -5.25 -1.26
C GLY A 64 -18.03 -5.53 -1.17
N PHE A 65 -17.20 -4.84 -1.97
CA PHE A 65 -15.75 -5.03 -1.95
C PHE A 65 -15.08 -4.22 -0.84
N THR A 66 -15.37 -2.93 -0.76
CA THR A 66 -14.77 -2.04 0.24
C THR A 66 -15.52 -2.02 1.58
N GLY A 67 -16.81 -2.35 1.58
CA GLY A 67 -17.69 -2.28 2.74
C GLY A 67 -18.21 -0.87 3.03
N LEU A 68 -17.94 0.11 2.17
CA LEU A 68 -18.30 1.52 2.36
C LEU A 68 -19.74 1.80 1.96
N PHE A 69 -20.38 2.72 2.67
CA PHE A 69 -21.67 3.25 2.29
C PHE A 69 -21.48 4.55 1.51
N TYR A 70 -22.05 4.59 0.31
CA TYR A 70 -22.06 5.74 -0.57
C TYR A 70 -23.46 6.39 -0.57
N GLU A 71 -23.52 7.69 -0.34
CA GLU A 71 -24.74 8.50 -0.48
C GLU A 71 -24.79 9.15 -1.87
N THR A 72 -25.99 9.46 -2.36
CA THR A 72 -26.16 10.17 -3.64
C THR A 72 -25.72 11.63 -3.54
N ASP A 73 -25.29 12.23 -4.66
CA ASP A 73 -24.90 13.64 -4.73
C ASP A 73 -26.05 14.65 -4.67
N ALA A 74 -27.31 14.19 -4.75
CA ALA A 74 -28.51 15.04 -4.83
C ALA A 74 -28.63 16.11 -3.72
N GLY A 75 -28.15 15.83 -2.50
CA GLY A 75 -28.16 16.76 -1.37
C GLY A 75 -26.97 17.71 -1.28
N TYR A 76 -25.96 17.54 -2.15
CA TYR A 76 -24.66 18.21 -2.05
C TYR A 76 -24.35 19.12 -3.26
N VAL A 77 -25.19 19.09 -4.30
CA VAL A 77 -25.02 19.90 -5.51
C VAL A 77 -25.87 21.17 -5.43
N ASP A 78 -25.23 22.31 -5.16
CA ASP A 78 -25.88 23.64 -5.10
C ASP A 78 -25.80 24.42 -6.44
N THR A 79 -25.10 23.88 -7.44
CA THR A 79 -24.80 24.59 -8.71
C THR A 79 -25.93 24.50 -9.76
N GLY A 80 -27.05 23.85 -9.44
CA GLY A 80 -28.29 23.90 -10.22
C GLY A 80 -28.28 23.18 -11.57
N ARG A 81 -27.21 22.46 -11.93
CA ARG A 81 -27.16 21.61 -13.14
C ARG A 81 -26.63 20.21 -12.82
N SER A 82 -27.55 19.26 -12.74
CA SER A 82 -27.25 17.83 -12.84
C SER A 82 -27.63 17.35 -14.25
N GLN A 83 -26.78 16.52 -14.85
CA GLN A 83 -27.02 15.91 -16.16
C GLN A 83 -26.69 14.42 -16.05
N ASP A 84 -27.69 13.57 -16.33
CA ASP A 84 -27.44 12.14 -16.46
C ASP A 84 -26.59 11.89 -17.69
N ILE A 85 -25.44 11.24 -17.49
CA ILE A 85 -24.63 10.77 -18.60
C ILE A 85 -25.26 9.47 -19.09
N ALA A 86 -25.99 9.55 -20.21
CA ALA A 86 -26.43 8.36 -20.91
C ALA A 86 -25.20 7.55 -21.32
N LEU A 87 -25.15 6.27 -20.91
CA LEU A 87 -24.17 5.33 -21.45
C LEU A 87 -24.37 5.27 -22.96
N LEU A 88 -23.38 5.77 -23.71
CA LEU A 88 -23.29 5.50 -25.13
C LEU A 88 -23.09 3.98 -25.25
N ASN A 89 -24.11 3.26 -25.70
CA ASN A 89 -24.00 1.85 -26.03
C ASN A 89 -22.91 1.71 -27.11
N LEU A 90 -21.70 1.34 -26.68
CA LEU A 90 -20.55 1.00 -27.51
C LEU A 90 -20.61 -0.48 -27.85
#